data_AF-A0A7X3VYB2-F1
#
_entry.id   AF-A0A7X3VYB2-F1
#
_cell.length_a   1.000
_cell.length_b   1.000
_cell.length_c   1.000
_cell.angle_alpha   90.00
_cell.angle_beta   90.00
_cell.angle_gamma   90.00
#
_symmetry.space_group_name_H-M   'P 1'
#
loop_
_entity.id
_entity.type
_entity.pdbx_description
1 polymer ?
#
loop_
_entity_poly.entity_id
_entity_poly.type
_entity_poly.pdbx_seq_one_letter_code
_entity_poly.pdbx_strand_id
1 'polypeptide(L)'
;MTDTFETTLVNIISQKSDFESRDEKAVEMAVVLPLLRQVGWNTENVSEIYPQRETSDGGKVDFDLQIAGESRILIEVKRWKHNLDEEDEEQLTKYCQSTKPTRPKLAVLTSGRVWRLYLAPTANKGNNSELKRFEEVDVIADELSEIESYFRQFLARDSMVDFRPTMRAAKDLYRKVQDFQEQKRLLTKAWNELTNDRDTLTELVLSFAEIKNIQTNPDNVLRFLDSLQVSLVNEVPTKAKSRTKMPASFVLPTSPASKGNKPQQLKNRSGWYNLLSGICELMQSRHPDSFHQNTLSMTDRFAENQNSKFSKPVGDVGIYAKKQLRSGEIKDTCDMVVTKFGYPEDSLTILDSNGVRL
;
A
#
# COMPACT_ATOMS: atom_id res chain seq x y z
N MET A 1 8.75 28.86 -30.65
CA MET A 1 7.65 28.75 -29.67
C MET A 1 8.30 28.69 -28.30
N THR A 2 7.90 29.56 -27.38
CA THR A 2 8.30 29.45 -25.97
C THR A 2 7.74 28.14 -25.43
N ASP A 3 8.60 27.27 -24.93
CA ASP A 3 8.19 26.00 -24.31
C ASP A 3 7.42 26.33 -23.02
N THR A 4 6.11 26.04 -23.00
CA THR A 4 5.23 26.28 -21.85
C THR A 4 5.11 25.01 -20.99
N PHE A 5 4.66 25.15 -19.74
CA PHE A 5 4.38 24.01 -18.87
C PHE A 5 3.44 23.00 -19.55
N GLU A 6 2.35 23.48 -20.13
CA GLU A 6 1.38 22.67 -20.88
C GLU A 6 2.05 21.92 -22.03
N THR A 7 2.84 22.61 -22.87
CA THR A 7 3.49 21.99 -24.03
C THR A 7 4.51 20.95 -23.60
N THR A 8 5.31 21.25 -22.57
CA THR A 8 6.26 20.29 -21.97
C THR A 8 5.53 19.05 -21.46
N LEU A 9 4.43 19.22 -20.73
CA LEU A 9 3.69 18.12 -20.14
C LEU A 9 3.00 17.25 -21.21
N VAL A 10 2.40 17.86 -22.23
CA VAL A 10 1.83 17.15 -23.38
C VAL A 10 2.90 16.33 -24.11
N ASN A 11 4.10 16.91 -24.30
CA ASN A 11 5.21 16.20 -24.91
C ASN A 11 5.64 14.99 -24.08
N ILE A 12 5.77 15.14 -22.75
CA ILE A 12 6.08 14.04 -21.83
C ILE A 12 5.03 12.92 -21.94
N ILE A 13 3.75 13.26 -21.90
CA ILE A 13 2.66 12.28 -21.96
C ILE A 13 2.66 11.55 -23.31
N SER A 14 2.96 12.25 -24.41
CA SER A 14 3.06 11.66 -25.75
C SER A 14 4.19 10.65 -25.87
N GLN A 15 5.26 10.81 -25.09
CA GLN A 15 6.45 9.96 -25.06
C GLN A 15 6.41 8.90 -23.94
N LYS A 16 5.28 8.75 -23.23
CA LYS A 16 5.19 7.87 -22.04
C LYS A 16 5.68 6.44 -22.28
N SER A 17 5.45 5.87 -23.47
CA SER A 17 5.93 4.53 -23.85
C SER A 17 7.43 4.37 -23.71
N ASP A 18 8.18 5.45 -23.93
CA ASP A 18 9.64 5.45 -23.92
C ASP A 18 10.19 5.38 -22.50
N PHE A 19 9.45 5.88 -21.50
CA PHE A 19 9.85 5.86 -20.09
C PHE A 19 9.27 4.67 -19.32
N GLU A 20 8.19 4.06 -19.81
CA GLU A 20 7.53 2.91 -19.17
C GLU A 20 8.44 1.69 -18.97
N SER A 21 9.49 1.54 -19.78
CA SER A 21 10.46 0.43 -19.72
C SER A 21 11.82 0.83 -19.12
N ARG A 22 11.99 2.09 -18.74
CA ARG A 22 13.27 2.63 -18.26
C ARG A 22 13.35 2.67 -16.73
N ASP A 23 14.55 2.96 -16.25
CA ASP A 23 14.84 3.13 -14.83
C ASP A 23 14.43 4.51 -14.29
N GLU A 24 14.68 4.73 -13.01
CA GLU A 24 14.33 5.97 -12.29
C GLU A 24 15.05 7.18 -12.89
N LYS A 25 16.28 6.98 -13.36
CA LYS A 25 17.09 8.06 -13.94
C LYS A 25 16.48 8.63 -15.22
N ALA A 26 15.84 7.79 -16.02
CA ALA A 26 15.10 8.27 -17.18
C ALA A 26 13.91 9.17 -16.78
N VAL A 27 13.18 8.81 -15.72
CA VAL A 27 12.07 9.61 -15.20
C VAL A 27 12.57 10.93 -14.64
N GLU A 28 13.65 10.91 -13.85
CA GLU A 28 14.30 12.12 -13.36
C GLU A 28 14.64 13.09 -14.50
N MET A 29 15.32 12.60 -15.54
CA MET A 29 15.85 13.43 -16.63
C MET A 29 14.78 13.91 -17.60
N ALA A 30 13.83 13.04 -17.95
CA ALA A 30 12.87 13.33 -19.02
C ALA A 30 11.53 13.87 -18.52
N VAL A 31 11.24 13.76 -17.22
CA VAL A 31 9.95 14.18 -16.64
C VAL A 31 10.15 15.19 -15.53
N VAL A 32 10.87 14.82 -14.48
CA VAL A 32 10.97 15.65 -13.26
C VAL A 32 11.72 16.95 -13.54
N LEU A 33 12.93 16.88 -14.10
CA LEU A 33 13.74 18.07 -14.39
C LEU A 33 13.05 19.03 -15.39
N PRO A 34 12.47 18.58 -16.52
CA PRO A 34 11.72 19.46 -17.42
C PRO A 34 10.57 20.19 -16.74
N LEU A 35 9.76 19.51 -15.92
CA LEU A 35 8.64 20.15 -15.21
C LEU A 35 9.13 21.15 -14.15
N LEU A 36 10.21 20.83 -13.43
CA LEU A 36 10.84 21.76 -12.49
C LEU A 36 11.35 23.03 -13.21
N ARG A 37 11.95 22.87 -14.40
CA ARG A 37 12.37 24.01 -15.23
C ARG A 37 11.19 24.91 -15.61
N GLN A 38 10.05 24.31 -15.97
CA GLN A 38 8.84 25.05 -16.34
C GLN A 38 8.20 25.82 -15.18
N VAL A 39 8.46 25.42 -13.93
CA VAL A 39 8.04 26.17 -12.73
C VAL A 39 9.17 27.03 -12.14
N GLY A 40 10.17 27.34 -12.95
CA GLY A 40 11.15 28.40 -12.69
C GLY A 40 12.44 27.94 -12.03
N TRP A 41 12.65 26.64 -11.81
CA TRP A 41 13.92 26.15 -11.26
C TRP A 41 15.03 26.13 -12.30
N ASN A 42 16.23 26.52 -11.90
CA ASN A 42 17.42 26.32 -12.72
C ASN A 42 18.01 24.91 -12.49
N THR A 43 17.65 23.99 -13.38
CA THR A 43 18.09 22.57 -13.35
C THR A 43 19.59 22.37 -13.54
N GLU A 44 20.31 23.38 -14.00
CA GLU A 44 21.76 23.33 -14.20
C GLU A 44 22.52 23.91 -13.01
N ASN A 45 21.81 24.54 -12.06
CA ASN A 45 22.39 25.10 -10.85
C ASN A 45 22.28 24.12 -9.69
N VAL A 46 23.40 23.48 -9.34
CA VAL A 46 23.48 22.52 -8.22
C VAL A 46 23.23 23.12 -6.84
N SER A 47 23.31 24.45 -6.71
CA SER A 47 22.92 25.16 -5.47
C SER A 47 21.41 25.40 -5.36
N GLU A 48 20.67 25.15 -6.43
CA GLU A 48 19.22 25.31 -6.50
C GLU A 48 18.50 23.96 -6.57
N ILE A 49 19.01 23.05 -7.39
CA ILE A 49 18.61 21.64 -7.43
C ILE A 49 19.84 20.82 -7.09
N TYR A 50 19.95 20.38 -5.84
CA TYR A 50 21.06 19.53 -5.40
C TYR A 50 20.70 18.06 -5.63
N PRO A 51 21.30 17.39 -6.66
CA PRO A 51 21.03 15.98 -6.91
C PRO A 51 21.70 15.07 -5.87
N GLN A 52 21.07 13.91 -5.61
CA GLN A 52 21.65 12.81 -4.81
C GLN A 52 22.15 13.30 -3.44
N ARG A 53 21.32 14.11 -2.76
CA ARG A 53 21.67 14.74 -1.49
C ARG A 53 21.84 13.67 -0.42
N GLU A 54 23.07 13.54 0.07
CA GLU A 54 23.38 12.69 1.21
C GLU A 54 22.73 13.21 2.51
N THR A 55 22.06 12.30 3.22
CA THR A 55 21.43 12.54 4.51
C THR A 55 22.33 12.03 5.65
N SER A 56 22.11 12.51 6.87
CA SER A 56 23.01 12.22 8.01
C SER A 56 23.08 10.74 8.42
N ASP A 57 22.13 9.93 7.95
CA ASP A 57 22.07 8.48 8.13
C ASP A 57 22.68 7.69 6.95
N GLY A 58 23.33 8.37 6.00
CA GLY A 58 23.97 7.76 4.84
C GLY A 58 23.03 7.47 3.66
N GLY A 59 21.76 7.86 3.76
CA GLY A 59 20.82 7.83 2.65
C GLY A 59 21.13 8.87 1.57
N LYS A 60 20.52 8.72 0.40
CA LYS A 60 20.57 9.71 -0.70
C LYS A 60 19.18 9.91 -1.24
N VAL A 61 18.71 11.16 -1.23
CA VAL A 61 17.46 11.57 -1.86
C VAL A 61 17.76 12.17 -3.23
N ASP A 62 16.91 11.89 -4.23
CA ASP A 62 17.23 12.20 -5.62
C ASP A 62 17.42 13.69 -5.87
N PHE A 63 16.55 14.54 -5.32
CA PHE A 63 16.69 16.00 -5.40
C PHE A 63 16.38 16.69 -4.08
N ASP A 64 17.23 17.66 -3.72
CA ASP A 64 16.96 18.68 -2.71
C ASP A 64 16.88 20.05 -3.38
N LEU A 65 15.67 20.61 -3.43
CA LEU A 65 15.37 21.93 -3.98
C LEU A 65 15.63 22.99 -2.93
N GLN A 66 16.55 23.90 -3.22
CA GLN A 66 17.09 24.85 -2.26
C GLN A 66 16.84 26.30 -2.66
N ILE A 67 16.55 27.12 -1.65
CA ILE A 67 16.52 28.57 -1.80
C ILE A 67 17.48 29.16 -0.78
N ALA A 68 18.49 29.88 -1.27
CA ALA A 68 19.55 30.49 -0.46
C ALA A 68 20.26 29.49 0.49
N GLY A 69 20.52 28.27 0.00
CA GLY A 69 21.19 27.20 0.78
C GLY A 69 20.29 26.50 1.80
N GLU A 70 19.01 26.86 1.89
CA GLU A 70 18.03 26.17 2.73
C GLU A 70 17.20 25.17 1.93
N SER A 71 17.12 23.93 2.41
CA SER A 71 16.24 22.90 1.84
C SER A 71 14.77 23.33 1.94
N ARG A 72 14.07 23.31 0.80
CA ARG A 72 12.65 23.66 0.67
C ARG A 72 11.80 22.45 0.38
N ILE A 73 12.20 21.66 -0.62
CA ILE A 73 11.46 20.49 -1.08
C ILE A 73 12.45 19.34 -1.30
N LEU A 74 12.17 18.18 -0.74
CA LEU A 74 12.84 16.93 -1.15
C LEU A 74 11.97 16.20 -2.17
N ILE A 75 12.59 15.65 -3.21
CA ILE A 75 11.91 14.81 -4.19
C ILE A 75 12.60 13.46 -4.25
N GLU A 76 11.82 12.39 -4.04
CA GLU A 76 12.19 11.00 -4.30
C GLU A 76 11.46 10.53 -5.56
N VAL A 77 12.21 9.96 -6.50
CA VAL A 77 11.73 9.55 -7.82
C VAL A 77 11.75 8.02 -7.94
N LYS A 78 10.65 7.47 -8.45
CA LYS A 78 10.48 6.05 -8.75
C LYS A 78 10.25 5.83 -10.24
N ARG A 79 10.31 4.57 -10.67
CA ARG A 79 10.06 4.20 -12.08
C ARG A 79 8.63 4.56 -12.48
N TRP A 80 8.42 4.85 -13.77
CA TRP A 80 7.11 5.29 -14.29
C TRP A 80 5.93 4.39 -13.93
N LYS A 81 6.13 3.07 -13.95
CA LYS A 81 5.11 2.06 -13.61
C LYS A 81 5.10 1.66 -12.13
N HIS A 82 5.96 2.24 -11.30
CA HIS A 82 6.02 1.91 -9.89
C HIS A 82 4.76 2.44 -9.19
N ASN A 83 4.13 1.58 -8.40
CA ASN A 83 3.01 1.97 -7.57
C ASN A 83 3.57 2.49 -6.24
N LEU A 84 3.45 3.80 -6.03
CA LEU A 84 3.93 4.47 -4.82
C LEU A 84 3.27 3.87 -3.58
N ASP A 85 4.06 3.35 -2.64
CA ASP A 85 3.57 2.60 -1.48
C ASP A 85 4.07 3.16 -0.13
N GLU A 86 3.76 2.47 0.96
CA GLU A 86 4.13 2.89 2.32
C GLU A 86 5.66 2.80 2.55
N GLU A 87 6.37 1.87 1.89
CA GLU A 87 7.82 1.73 2.04
C GLU A 87 8.54 2.94 1.41
N ASP A 88 8.04 3.42 0.28
CA ASP A 88 8.51 4.65 -0.36
C ASP A 88 8.28 5.89 0.52
N GLU A 89 7.09 5.99 1.14
CA GLU A 89 6.75 7.08 2.06
C GLU A 89 7.62 7.07 3.33
N GLU A 90 7.88 5.88 3.89
CA GLU A 90 8.79 5.71 5.03
C GLU A 90 10.23 6.12 4.69
N GLN A 91 10.70 5.78 3.49
CA GLN A 91 12.02 6.17 2.99
C GLN A 91 12.14 7.70 2.89
N LEU A 92 11.20 8.35 2.21
CA LEU A 92 11.19 9.81 2.07
C LEU A 92 11.03 10.51 3.43
N THR A 93 10.26 9.93 4.36
CA THR A 93 10.15 10.42 5.74
C THR A 93 11.51 10.45 6.43
N LYS A 94 12.28 9.36 6.34
CA LYS A 94 13.64 9.29 6.91
C LYS A 94 14.55 10.34 6.30
N TYR A 95 14.50 10.54 4.97
CA TYR A 95 15.30 11.58 4.32
C TYR A 95 14.96 12.99 4.82
N CYS A 96 13.68 13.32 4.97
CA CYS A 96 13.27 14.60 5.56
C CYS A 96 13.77 14.77 7.00
N GLN A 97 13.79 13.67 7.77
CA GLN A 97 14.25 13.66 9.16
C GLN A 97 15.78 13.76 9.30
N SER A 98 16.51 13.20 8.35
CA SER A 98 17.98 13.11 8.33
C SER A 98 18.66 14.20 7.49
N THR A 99 17.90 15.05 6.79
CA THR A 99 18.46 16.21 6.06
C THR A 99 18.87 17.30 7.03
N LYS A 100 20.13 17.75 6.90
CA LYS A 100 20.81 18.74 7.73
C LYS A 100 21.65 19.69 6.85
N PRO A 101 21.94 20.93 7.30
CA PRO A 101 21.53 21.55 8.57
C PRO A 101 20.07 22.01 8.59
N THR A 102 19.50 22.26 7.41
CA THR A 102 18.10 22.69 7.24
C THR A 102 17.21 21.50 6.94
N ARG A 103 15.94 21.60 7.34
CA ARG A 103 14.90 20.59 7.05
C ARG A 103 13.98 21.12 5.95
N PRO A 104 13.52 20.26 5.02
CA PRO A 104 12.57 20.66 4.00
C PRO A 104 11.24 21.11 4.62
N LYS A 105 10.46 21.88 3.85
CA LYS A 105 9.11 22.30 4.20
C LYS A 105 8.07 21.37 3.61
N LEU A 106 8.29 20.94 2.37
CA LEU A 106 7.49 19.98 1.64
C LEU A 106 8.33 18.77 1.23
N ALA A 107 7.68 17.68 0.92
CA ALA A 107 8.31 16.53 0.29
C ALA A 107 7.43 16.01 -0.85
N VAL A 108 8.05 15.42 -1.85
CA VAL A 108 7.39 14.88 -3.04
C VAL A 108 7.88 13.46 -3.26
N LEU A 109 6.94 12.53 -3.43
CA LEU A 109 7.21 11.19 -3.93
C LEU A 109 6.55 11.07 -5.30
N THR A 110 7.32 10.71 -6.33
CA THR A 110 6.78 10.69 -7.70
C THR A 110 7.30 9.54 -8.55
N SER A 111 6.45 9.01 -9.42
CA SER A 111 6.85 8.13 -10.53
C SER A 111 6.99 8.89 -11.86
N GLY A 112 6.91 10.23 -11.84
CA GLY A 112 6.73 11.07 -13.02
C GLY A 112 5.29 11.10 -13.53
N ARG A 113 4.56 9.97 -13.44
CA ARG A 113 3.12 9.91 -13.69
C ARG A 113 2.32 10.45 -12.50
N VAL A 114 2.52 9.83 -11.33
CA VAL A 114 1.83 10.21 -10.09
C VAL A 114 2.76 11.05 -9.24
N TRP A 115 2.26 12.14 -8.68
CA TRP A 115 2.97 13.07 -7.82
C TRP A 115 2.21 13.20 -6.51
N ARG A 116 2.77 12.63 -5.43
CA ARG A 116 2.22 12.80 -4.08
C ARG A 116 2.98 13.89 -3.34
N LEU A 117 2.24 14.87 -2.81
CA LEU A 117 2.81 16.01 -2.10
C LEU A 117 2.48 15.93 -0.62
N TYR A 118 3.49 16.22 0.20
CA TYR A 118 3.43 16.06 1.65
C TYR A 118 3.95 17.30 2.36
N LEU A 119 3.34 17.63 3.51
CA LEU A 119 4.00 18.48 4.50
C LEU A 119 5.11 17.64 5.15
N ALA A 120 6.34 18.18 5.15
CA ALA A 120 7.48 17.49 5.73
C ALA A 120 7.38 17.40 7.27
N PRO A 121 7.95 16.35 7.90
CA PRO A 121 7.98 16.20 9.35
C PRO A 121 8.65 17.39 10.05
N THR A 122 8.06 17.85 11.16
CA THR A 122 8.65 18.93 11.97
C THR A 122 9.35 18.38 13.19
N ALA A 123 10.40 19.06 13.68
CA ALA A 123 11.17 18.62 14.85
C ALA A 123 10.43 18.70 16.21
N ASN A 124 9.17 19.13 16.26
CA ASN A 124 8.45 19.25 17.53
C ASN A 124 8.12 17.87 18.13
N LYS A 125 8.42 17.72 19.43
CA LYS A 125 8.18 16.53 20.25
C LYS A 125 6.67 16.27 20.37
N GLY A 126 6.10 15.53 19.42
CA GLY A 126 4.72 15.01 19.48
C GLY A 126 4.18 14.71 18.09
N ASN A 127 3.89 13.42 17.83
CA ASN A 127 3.18 12.82 16.68
C ASN A 127 3.44 13.35 15.25
N ASN A 128 4.40 14.25 15.03
CA ASN A 128 4.66 14.88 13.74
C ASN A 128 5.95 14.33 13.08
N SER A 129 6.16 13.02 13.26
CA SER A 129 7.26 12.25 12.66
C SER A 129 6.97 11.81 11.24
N GLU A 130 5.70 11.75 10.84
CA GLU A 130 5.27 11.22 9.55
C GLU A 130 5.04 12.32 8.52
N LEU A 131 5.17 11.93 7.24
CA LEU A 131 4.71 12.75 6.12
C LEU A 131 3.20 12.90 6.16
N LYS A 132 2.72 14.10 5.82
CA LYS A 132 1.29 14.43 5.80
C LYS A 132 0.85 14.73 4.38
N ARG A 133 0.35 13.71 3.69
CA ARG A 133 -0.10 13.84 2.30
C ARG A 133 -1.29 14.78 2.22
N PHE A 134 -1.14 15.84 1.45
CA PHE A 134 -2.19 16.85 1.26
C PHE A 134 -2.71 16.89 -0.17
N GLU A 135 -1.97 16.34 -1.13
CA GLU A 135 -2.38 16.29 -2.54
C GLU A 135 -1.77 15.08 -3.26
N GLU A 136 -2.46 14.60 -4.28
CA GLU A 136 -1.97 13.60 -5.24
C GLU A 136 -2.43 13.97 -6.64
N VAL A 137 -1.50 14.07 -7.59
CA VAL A 137 -1.76 14.44 -8.99
C VAL A 137 -1.33 13.29 -9.90
N ASP A 138 -2.22 12.80 -10.77
CA ASP A 138 -1.90 11.89 -11.86
C ASP A 138 -1.91 12.66 -13.18
N VAL A 139 -0.73 12.87 -13.75
CA VAL A 139 -0.57 13.69 -14.96
C VAL A 139 -1.25 13.13 -16.21
N ILE A 140 -1.73 11.89 -16.16
CA ILE A 140 -2.52 11.28 -17.24
C ILE A 140 -4.03 11.40 -16.97
N ALA A 141 -4.45 11.33 -15.71
CA ALA A 141 -5.87 11.26 -15.35
C ALA A 141 -6.49 12.63 -15.07
N ASP A 142 -5.70 13.57 -14.55
CA ASP A 142 -6.16 14.88 -14.12
C ASP A 142 -6.15 15.91 -15.26
N GLU A 143 -6.92 17.00 -15.09
CA GLU A 143 -6.98 18.06 -16.09
C GLU A 143 -5.68 18.88 -16.15
N LEU A 144 -5.24 19.22 -17.36
CA LEU A 144 -3.96 19.91 -17.60
C LEU A 144 -3.82 21.22 -16.80
N SER A 145 -4.89 22.02 -16.76
CA SER A 145 -4.93 23.28 -16.01
C SER A 145 -4.84 23.08 -14.50
N GLU A 146 -5.41 21.99 -13.99
CA GLU A 146 -5.30 21.65 -12.57
C GLU A 146 -3.87 21.24 -12.23
N ILE A 147 -3.28 20.36 -13.05
CA ILE A 147 -1.87 19.93 -12.91
C ILE A 147 -0.95 21.15 -12.88
N GLU A 148 -1.08 22.06 -13.86
CA GLU A 148 -0.27 23.28 -13.89
C GLU A 148 -0.47 24.15 -12.65
N SER A 149 -1.72 24.36 -12.23
CA SER A 149 -2.03 25.13 -11.03
C SER A 149 -1.37 24.54 -9.79
N TYR A 150 -1.41 23.21 -9.62
CA TYR A 150 -0.75 22.52 -8.50
C TYR A 150 0.77 22.70 -8.53
N PHE A 151 1.40 22.49 -9.69
CA PHE A 151 2.83 22.65 -9.86
C PHE A 151 3.27 24.09 -9.57
N ARG A 152 2.52 25.09 -10.05
CA ARG A 152 2.81 26.50 -9.77
C ARG A 152 2.60 26.86 -8.30
N GLN A 153 1.53 26.37 -7.69
CA GLN A 153 1.21 26.68 -6.29
C GLN A 153 2.19 26.05 -5.31
N PHE A 154 2.56 24.78 -5.51
CA PHE A 154 3.29 24.00 -4.51
C PHE A 154 4.74 23.70 -4.86
N LEU A 155 5.14 23.77 -6.14
CA LEU A 155 6.48 23.39 -6.57
C LEU A 155 7.25 24.53 -7.24
N ALA A 156 6.63 25.65 -7.60
CA ALA A 156 7.36 26.74 -8.24
C ALA A 156 8.44 27.34 -7.35
N ARG A 157 9.56 27.72 -7.97
CA ARG A 157 10.70 28.33 -7.30
C ARG A 157 10.29 29.59 -6.53
N ASP A 158 9.56 30.49 -7.17
CA ASP A 158 9.12 31.75 -6.55
C ASP A 158 8.18 31.52 -5.37
N SER A 159 7.32 30.50 -5.46
CA SER A 159 6.46 30.03 -4.36
C SER A 159 7.27 29.46 -3.18
N MET A 160 8.55 29.13 -3.35
CA MET A 160 9.45 28.68 -2.27
C MET A 160 10.32 29.81 -1.70
N VAL A 161 10.44 30.94 -2.41
CA VAL A 161 11.10 32.15 -1.88
C VAL A 161 10.26 32.75 -0.75
N ASP A 162 8.97 32.99 -1.00
CA ASP A 162 7.98 33.28 0.06
C ASP A 162 7.04 32.09 0.23
N PHE A 163 7.53 31.06 0.94
CA PHE A 163 6.81 29.79 1.12
C PHE A 163 5.59 29.86 2.06
N ARG A 164 5.29 31.02 2.69
CA ARG A 164 4.19 31.11 3.67
C ARG A 164 2.81 30.85 3.07
N PRO A 165 2.41 31.45 1.92
CA PRO A 165 1.13 31.18 1.29
C PRO A 165 1.00 29.72 0.88
N THR A 166 2.07 29.15 0.31
CA THR A 166 2.16 27.74 -0.09
C THR A 166 1.92 26.81 1.09
N MET A 167 2.59 27.05 2.23
CA MET A 167 2.39 26.25 3.44
C MET A 167 1.00 26.41 4.05
N ARG A 168 0.36 27.57 3.90
CA ARG A 168 -1.02 27.78 4.35
C ARG A 168 -1.96 26.92 3.51
N ALA A 169 -1.86 27.02 2.19
CA ALA A 169 -2.67 26.24 1.26
C ALA A 169 -2.49 24.72 1.48
N ALA A 170 -1.25 24.25 1.62
CA ALA A 170 -0.97 22.83 1.85
C ALA A 170 -1.55 22.33 3.19
N LYS A 171 -1.50 23.14 4.26
CA LYS A 171 -2.10 22.79 5.55
C LYS A 171 -3.63 22.80 5.50
N ASP A 172 -4.22 23.71 4.74
CA ASP A 172 -5.67 23.78 4.58
C ASP A 172 -6.19 22.58 3.76
N LEU A 173 -5.48 22.18 2.69
CA LEU A 173 -5.77 20.95 1.95
C LEU A 173 -5.64 19.72 2.84
N TYR A 174 -4.54 19.61 3.60
CA TYR A 174 -4.36 18.50 4.54
C TYR A 174 -5.50 18.41 5.56
N ARG A 175 -5.98 19.54 6.08
CA ARG A 175 -7.11 19.57 7.01
C ARG A 175 -8.39 19.07 6.34
N LYS A 176 -8.68 19.50 5.11
CA LYS A 176 -9.84 19.00 4.35
C LYS A 176 -9.77 17.48 4.16
N VAL A 177 -8.59 16.93 3.87
CA VAL A 177 -8.38 15.48 3.76
C VAL A 177 -8.68 14.79 5.10
N GLN A 178 -8.18 15.33 6.22
CA GLN A 178 -8.45 14.78 7.55
C GLN A 178 -9.94 14.86 7.92
N ASP A 179 -10.58 16.00 7.68
CA ASP A 179 -12.00 16.21 7.97
C ASP A 179 -12.87 15.23 7.16
N PHE A 180 -12.56 15.05 5.87
CA PHE A 180 -13.26 14.07 5.03
C PHE A 180 -13.07 12.63 5.53
N GLN A 181 -11.85 12.26 5.94
CA GLN A 181 -11.58 10.92 6.50
C GLN A 181 -12.34 10.68 7.81
N GLU A 182 -12.39 11.68 8.68
CA GLU A 182 -13.12 11.59 9.95
C GLU A 182 -14.64 11.55 9.72
N GLN A 183 -15.17 12.40 8.82
CA GLN A 183 -16.57 12.33 8.41
C GLN A 183 -16.91 10.95 7.85
N LYS A 184 -16.08 10.40 6.95
CA LYS A 184 -16.28 9.04 6.42
C LYS A 184 -16.29 7.99 7.52
N ARG A 185 -15.38 8.09 8.51
CA ARG A 185 -15.33 7.18 9.66
C ARG A 185 -16.62 7.27 10.49
N LEU A 186 -17.08 8.47 10.79
CA LEU A 186 -18.30 8.72 11.56
C LEU A 186 -19.55 8.26 10.80
N LEU A 187 -19.66 8.56 9.51
CA LEU A 187 -20.76 8.12 8.65
C LEU A 187 -20.78 6.60 8.51
N THR A 188 -19.63 5.94 8.39
CA THR A 188 -19.54 4.48 8.37
C THR A 188 -20.04 3.88 9.69
N LYS A 189 -19.69 4.49 10.82
CA LYS A 189 -20.19 4.07 12.13
C LYS A 189 -21.71 4.24 12.22
N ALA A 190 -22.23 5.41 11.83
CA ALA A 190 -23.66 5.69 11.84
C ALA A 190 -24.44 4.74 10.91
N TRP A 191 -23.90 4.43 9.72
CA TRP A 191 -24.47 3.46 8.80
C TRP A 191 -24.56 2.06 9.43
N ASN A 192 -23.49 1.60 10.07
CA ASN A 192 -23.47 0.30 10.73
C ASN A 192 -24.42 0.24 11.94
N GLU A 193 -24.59 1.33 12.69
CA GLU A 193 -25.58 1.40 13.76
C GLU A 193 -27.00 1.33 13.19
N LEU A 194 -27.29 2.12 12.14
CA LEU A 194 -28.58 2.10 11.44
C LEU A 194 -28.92 0.73 10.85
N THR A 195 -27.98 0.03 10.23
CA THR A 195 -28.26 -1.28 9.60
C THR A 195 -28.41 -2.43 10.59
N ASN A 196 -27.87 -2.27 11.81
CA ASN A 196 -28.04 -3.25 12.89
C ASN A 196 -29.31 -3.01 13.72
N ASP A 197 -29.81 -1.77 13.78
CA ASP A 197 -31.10 -1.46 14.35
C ASP A 197 -32.22 -1.77 13.34
N ARG A 198 -32.76 -3.00 13.46
CA ARG A 198 -33.78 -3.51 12.53
C ARG A 198 -35.08 -2.72 12.58
N ASP A 199 -35.46 -2.20 13.73
CA ASP A 199 -36.72 -1.47 13.90
C ASP A 199 -36.62 -0.11 13.22
N THR A 200 -35.56 0.65 13.52
CA THR A 200 -35.31 1.96 12.89
C THR A 200 -35.14 1.83 11.38
N LEU A 201 -34.41 0.82 10.89
CA LEU A 201 -34.25 0.59 9.45
C LEU A 201 -35.58 0.23 8.77
N THR A 202 -36.42 -0.57 9.43
CA THR A 202 -37.75 -0.95 8.91
C THR A 202 -38.65 0.28 8.80
N GLU A 203 -38.69 1.11 9.84
CA GLU A 203 -39.45 2.38 9.83
C GLU A 203 -38.96 3.31 8.71
N LEU A 204 -37.64 3.43 8.53
CA LEU A 204 -37.06 4.25 7.47
C LEU A 204 -37.49 3.76 6.08
N VAL A 205 -37.40 2.45 5.82
CA VAL A 205 -37.81 1.86 4.54
C VAL A 205 -39.32 2.04 4.30
N LEU A 206 -40.14 1.88 5.33
CA LEU A 206 -41.58 2.13 5.25
C LEU A 206 -41.89 3.58 4.89
N SER A 207 -41.23 4.54 5.54
CA SER A 207 -41.41 5.97 5.24
C SER A 207 -41.04 6.31 3.80
N PHE A 208 -39.95 5.73 3.27
CA PHE A 208 -39.56 5.91 1.87
C PHE A 208 -40.51 5.21 0.90
N ALA A 209 -41.04 4.03 1.26
CA ALA A 209 -42.02 3.33 0.46
C ALA A 209 -43.30 4.16 0.30
N GLU A 210 -43.77 4.80 1.38
CA GLU A 210 -44.91 5.73 1.36
C GLU A 210 -44.66 6.92 0.42
N ILE A 211 -43.50 7.59 0.54
CA ILE A 211 -43.12 8.71 -0.35
C ILE A 211 -43.11 8.28 -1.83
N LYS A 212 -42.79 7.02 -2.11
CA LYS A 212 -42.76 6.45 -3.46
C LYS A 212 -44.07 5.78 -3.89
N ASN A 213 -45.13 5.88 -3.08
CA ASN A 213 -46.42 5.23 -3.31
C ASN A 213 -46.33 3.70 -3.47
N ILE A 214 -45.39 3.06 -2.78
CA ILE A 214 -45.24 1.60 -2.75
C ILE A 214 -46.09 1.06 -1.59
N GLN A 215 -47.13 0.30 -1.92
CA GLN A 215 -47.98 -0.39 -0.94
C GLN A 215 -47.19 -1.56 -0.32
N THR A 216 -46.85 -1.45 0.97
CA THR A 216 -46.12 -2.49 1.72
C THR A 216 -46.50 -2.47 3.20
N ASN A 217 -45.97 -3.40 4.00
CA ASN A 217 -46.18 -3.50 5.43
C ASN A 217 -44.86 -3.89 6.15
N PRO A 218 -44.78 -3.78 7.48
CA PRO A 218 -43.57 -4.09 8.22
C PRO A 218 -43.01 -5.49 7.96
N ASP A 219 -43.86 -6.52 7.89
CA ASP A 219 -43.44 -7.91 7.66
C ASP A 219 -42.77 -8.11 6.29
N ASN A 220 -43.34 -7.50 5.24
CA ASN A 220 -42.78 -7.55 3.89
C ASN A 220 -41.43 -6.82 3.82
N VAL A 221 -41.29 -5.69 4.53
CA VAL A 221 -40.02 -4.96 4.63
C VAL A 221 -38.97 -5.78 5.38
N LEU A 222 -39.31 -6.40 6.50
CA LEU A 222 -38.40 -7.27 7.25
C LEU A 222 -37.89 -8.43 6.40
N ARG A 223 -38.80 -9.12 5.68
CA ARG A 223 -38.42 -10.19 4.74
C ARG A 223 -37.50 -9.70 3.62
N PHE A 224 -37.75 -8.51 3.09
CA PHE A 224 -36.89 -7.88 2.10
C PHE A 224 -35.50 -7.56 2.68
N LEU A 225 -35.43 -6.97 3.88
CA LEU A 225 -34.16 -6.68 4.55
C LEU A 225 -33.36 -7.96 4.86
N ASP A 226 -34.03 -9.05 5.22
CA ASP A 226 -33.39 -10.36 5.41
C ASP A 226 -32.87 -10.93 4.08
N SER A 227 -33.62 -10.76 2.99
CA SER A 227 -33.15 -11.13 1.65
C SER A 227 -31.91 -10.32 1.22
N LEU A 228 -31.83 -9.04 1.63
CA LEU A 228 -30.65 -8.21 1.41
C LEU A 228 -29.49 -8.63 2.30
N GLN A 229 -29.70 -9.10 3.53
CA GLN A 229 -28.61 -9.65 4.34
C GLN A 229 -28.00 -10.90 3.70
N VAL A 230 -28.78 -11.74 3.02
CA VAL A 230 -28.25 -12.87 2.20
C VAL A 230 -27.37 -12.35 1.04
N SER A 231 -27.64 -11.16 0.50
CA SER A 231 -26.83 -10.52 -0.55
C SER A 231 -25.67 -9.66 -0.01
N LEU A 232 -25.81 -8.99 1.13
CA LEU A 232 -24.80 -8.12 1.77
C LEU A 232 -23.75 -8.89 2.57
N VAL A 233 -24.04 -10.13 2.98
CA VAL A 233 -23.03 -11.07 3.48
C VAL A 233 -22.15 -11.57 2.32
N ASN A 234 -22.60 -11.47 1.07
CA ASN A 234 -21.84 -11.90 -0.10
C ASN A 234 -21.05 -10.80 -0.81
N GLU A 235 -21.35 -9.51 -0.64
CA GLU A 235 -20.48 -8.44 -1.16
C GLU A 235 -20.54 -7.15 -0.32
N VAL A 236 -19.57 -6.96 0.60
CA VAL A 236 -19.04 -5.62 0.92
C VAL A 236 -17.52 -5.73 1.16
N PRO A 237 -16.67 -5.20 0.26
CA PRO A 237 -15.27 -4.96 0.56
C PRO A 237 -15.16 -3.71 1.46
N THR A 238 -15.28 -3.90 2.78
CA THR A 238 -14.90 -2.85 3.71
C THR A 238 -13.38 -2.70 3.69
N LYS A 239 -12.87 -1.60 3.10
CA LYS A 239 -11.56 -1.02 3.45
C LYS A 239 -11.60 -0.51 4.90
N ALA A 240 -11.77 -1.42 5.85
CA ALA A 240 -11.09 -1.30 7.13
C ALA A 240 -9.61 -1.60 6.85
N LYS A 241 -8.69 -0.99 7.59
CA LYS A 241 -7.27 -1.39 7.59
C LYS A 241 -7.22 -2.91 7.47
N SER A 242 -6.63 -3.43 6.39
CA SER A 242 -6.58 -4.86 6.13
C SER A 242 -6.01 -5.54 7.38
N ARG A 243 -6.87 -6.04 8.27
CA ARG A 243 -6.51 -7.22 9.06
C ARG A 243 -6.40 -8.27 7.98
N THR A 244 -5.17 -8.49 7.52
CA THR A 244 -4.81 -9.61 6.66
C THR A 244 -5.54 -10.80 7.25
N LYS A 245 -6.53 -11.34 6.51
CA LYS A 245 -7.29 -12.50 6.99
C LYS A 245 -6.26 -13.55 7.38
N MET A 246 -6.27 -13.96 8.64
CA MET A 246 -5.25 -14.86 9.16
C MET A 246 -5.70 -16.30 8.95
N PRO A 247 -4.80 -17.19 8.51
CA PRO A 247 -5.15 -18.60 8.39
C PRO A 247 -5.41 -19.18 9.77
N ALA A 248 -6.49 -19.96 9.88
CA ALA A 248 -6.88 -20.65 11.11
C ALA A 248 -6.94 -22.18 10.91
N SER A 249 -7.14 -22.64 9.68
CA SER A 249 -7.07 -24.06 9.36
C SER A 249 -6.64 -24.26 7.91
N PHE A 250 -6.26 -25.49 7.57
CA PHE A 250 -6.00 -25.87 6.19
C PHE A 250 -6.60 -27.24 5.89
N VAL A 251 -6.89 -27.47 4.62
CA VAL A 251 -7.44 -28.71 4.09
C VAL A 251 -6.44 -29.26 3.09
N LEU A 252 -6.05 -30.51 3.28
CA LEU A 252 -5.14 -31.22 2.39
C LEU A 252 -5.59 -32.68 2.26
N PRO A 253 -5.46 -33.32 1.08
CA PRO A 253 -5.65 -34.76 0.95
C PRO A 253 -4.79 -35.56 1.93
N THR A 254 -5.26 -36.75 2.33
CA THR A 254 -4.50 -37.63 3.22
C THR A 254 -3.30 -38.31 2.54
N SER A 255 -3.28 -38.37 1.21
CA SER A 255 -2.17 -38.91 0.42
C SER A 255 -2.09 -38.25 -0.98
N PRO A 256 -0.89 -38.16 -1.59
CA PRO A 256 -0.66 -37.52 -2.89
C PRO A 256 -1.32 -38.20 -4.11
N ALA A 257 -1.64 -39.51 -4.03
CA ALA A 257 -2.22 -40.26 -5.15
C ALA A 257 -3.76 -40.11 -5.22
N SER A 258 -4.28 -39.50 -6.30
CA SER A 258 -5.72 -39.39 -6.62
C SER A 258 -6.32 -40.76 -7.03
N LYS A 259 -7.61 -41.10 -6.93
CA LYS A 259 -8.89 -40.41 -6.75
C LYS A 259 -9.67 -41.13 -5.64
N GLY A 260 -10.19 -40.39 -4.65
CA GLY A 260 -11.04 -40.96 -3.58
C GLY A 260 -10.58 -40.65 -2.15
N ASN A 261 -9.41 -40.03 -1.96
CA ASN A 261 -8.98 -39.59 -0.64
C ASN A 261 -9.83 -38.43 -0.14
N LYS A 262 -10.46 -38.63 1.03
CA LYS A 262 -11.23 -37.57 1.68
C LYS A 262 -10.26 -36.49 2.17
N PRO A 263 -10.42 -35.23 1.75
CA PRO A 263 -9.61 -34.13 2.27
C PRO A 263 -9.82 -34.01 3.79
N GLN A 264 -8.74 -33.82 4.53
CA GLN A 264 -8.77 -33.65 5.98
C GLN A 264 -8.55 -32.18 6.31
N GLN A 265 -9.47 -31.58 7.07
CA GLN A 265 -9.28 -30.26 7.65
C GLN A 265 -8.48 -30.38 8.95
N LEU A 266 -7.36 -29.69 9.03
CA LEU A 266 -6.49 -29.62 10.20
C LEU A 266 -6.60 -28.21 10.80
N LYS A 267 -7.01 -28.15 12.06
CA LYS A 267 -7.00 -26.90 12.83
C LYS A 267 -5.57 -26.49 13.11
N ASN A 268 -5.28 -25.21 12.94
CA ASN A 268 -3.99 -24.64 13.29
C ASN A 268 -4.19 -23.43 14.22
N ARG A 269 -3.16 -23.04 14.96
CA ARG A 269 -3.16 -21.77 15.66
C ARG A 269 -3.18 -20.64 14.63
N SER A 270 -3.94 -19.58 14.89
CA SER A 270 -4.09 -18.47 13.96
C SER A 270 -2.75 -17.86 13.55
N GLY A 271 -2.52 -17.68 12.26
CA GLY A 271 -1.40 -16.92 11.72
C GLY A 271 -0.55 -17.65 10.68
N TRP A 272 -0.03 -16.90 9.71
CA TRP A 272 0.70 -17.45 8.55
C TRP A 272 1.88 -18.32 8.92
N TYR A 273 2.67 -17.90 9.91
CA TYR A 273 3.80 -18.69 10.32
C TYR A 273 3.41 -20.00 11.03
N ASN A 274 2.33 -19.97 11.81
CA ASN A 274 1.79 -21.17 12.44
C ASN A 274 1.25 -22.13 11.38
N LEU A 275 0.61 -21.62 10.32
CA LEU A 275 0.22 -22.40 9.14
C LEU A 275 1.40 -23.17 8.56
N LEU A 276 2.50 -22.46 8.27
CA LEU A 276 3.72 -23.06 7.74
C LEU A 276 4.27 -24.16 8.67
N SER A 277 4.38 -23.87 9.97
CA SER A 277 4.82 -24.86 10.96
C SER A 277 3.92 -26.10 10.96
N GLY A 278 2.60 -25.94 10.98
CA GLY A 278 1.67 -27.07 10.99
C GLY A 278 1.70 -27.91 9.70
N ILE A 279 1.95 -27.28 8.55
CA ILE A 279 2.15 -28.01 7.29
C ILE A 279 3.48 -28.78 7.31
N CYS A 280 4.55 -28.16 7.79
CA CYS A 280 5.85 -28.83 7.92
C CYS A 280 5.80 -29.99 8.92
N GLU A 281 5.15 -29.83 10.07
CA GLU A 281 4.91 -30.90 11.05
C GLU A 281 4.09 -32.04 10.45
N LEU A 282 3.05 -31.72 9.67
CA LEU A 282 2.28 -32.74 8.95
C LEU A 282 3.12 -33.49 7.93
N MET A 283 3.95 -32.80 7.14
CA MET A 283 4.84 -33.44 6.17
C MET A 283 5.90 -34.28 6.85
N GLN A 284 6.48 -33.82 7.97
CA GLN A 284 7.43 -34.61 8.75
C GLN A 284 6.76 -35.87 9.32
N SER A 285 5.52 -35.76 9.81
CA SER A 285 4.76 -36.90 10.32
C SER A 285 4.42 -37.92 9.23
N ARG A 286 4.10 -37.48 8.00
CA ARG A 286 3.74 -38.37 6.88
C ARG A 286 4.94 -38.92 6.12
N HIS A 287 6.05 -38.19 6.10
CA HIS A 287 7.23 -38.48 5.28
C HIS A 287 8.54 -38.27 6.06
N PRO A 288 8.75 -38.94 7.22
CA PRO A 288 9.87 -38.65 8.11
C PRO A 288 11.24 -38.84 7.44
N ASP A 289 11.39 -39.89 6.63
CA ASP A 289 12.66 -40.26 6.02
C ASP A 289 13.14 -39.28 4.94
N SER A 290 12.20 -38.63 4.24
CA SER A 290 12.51 -37.70 3.15
C SER A 290 12.29 -36.23 3.52
N PHE A 291 11.78 -35.94 4.73
CA PHE A 291 11.39 -34.60 5.13
C PHE A 291 12.52 -33.59 5.05
N HIS A 292 13.65 -33.87 5.71
CA HIS A 292 14.79 -32.94 5.76
C HIS A 292 15.38 -32.74 4.36
N GLN A 293 15.57 -33.80 3.59
CA GLN A 293 16.11 -33.71 2.23
C GLN A 293 15.22 -32.84 1.33
N ASN A 294 13.90 -33.07 1.35
CA ASN A 294 12.96 -32.34 0.52
C ASN A 294 12.83 -30.87 0.94
N THR A 295 12.75 -30.60 2.25
CA THR A 295 12.60 -29.23 2.76
C THR A 295 13.87 -28.40 2.60
N LEU A 296 15.04 -28.96 2.90
CA LEU A 296 16.33 -28.27 2.75
C LEU A 296 16.77 -28.10 1.29
N SER A 297 16.16 -28.82 0.35
CA SER A 297 16.34 -28.54 -1.09
C SER A 297 15.77 -27.17 -1.52
N MET A 298 14.85 -26.59 -0.74
CA MET A 298 14.32 -25.23 -0.93
C MET A 298 15.24 -24.22 -0.22
N THR A 299 16.46 -24.08 -0.73
CA THR A 299 17.57 -23.35 -0.09
C THR A 299 17.35 -21.85 0.11
N ASP A 300 16.36 -21.28 -0.59
CA ASP A 300 15.94 -19.88 -0.46
C ASP A 300 14.82 -19.69 0.57
N ARG A 301 14.27 -20.77 1.12
CA ARG A 301 13.17 -20.76 2.11
C ARG A 301 13.58 -21.32 3.48
N PHE A 302 14.36 -22.40 3.50
CA PHE A 302 14.75 -23.10 4.74
C PHE A 302 16.26 -23.30 4.86
N ALA A 303 16.72 -23.44 6.10
CA ALA A 303 18.06 -23.86 6.46
C ALA A 303 18.02 -24.82 7.66
N GLU A 304 19.01 -25.70 7.75
CA GLU A 304 19.17 -26.64 8.87
C GLU A 304 19.59 -25.92 10.15
N ASN A 305 20.47 -24.92 10.03
CA ASN A 305 21.04 -24.19 11.16
C ASN A 305 20.59 -22.74 11.19
N GLN A 306 20.39 -22.21 12.40
CA GLN A 306 20.05 -20.82 12.63
C GLN A 306 21.18 -19.90 12.17
N ASN A 307 20.84 -18.85 11.42
CA ASN A 307 21.78 -17.80 11.02
C ASN A 307 21.06 -16.45 10.84
N SER A 308 21.79 -15.42 10.38
CA SER A 308 21.25 -14.07 10.21
C SER A 308 20.08 -13.98 9.22
N LYS A 309 20.03 -14.87 8.22
CA LYS A 309 18.98 -14.95 7.19
C LYS A 309 17.86 -15.91 7.56
N PHE A 310 18.17 -17.02 8.23
CA PHE A 310 17.23 -18.07 8.64
C PHE A 310 17.25 -18.21 10.15
N SER A 311 16.40 -17.44 10.82
CA SER A 311 16.44 -17.31 12.29
C SER A 311 15.16 -17.75 12.98
N LYS A 312 14.15 -18.19 12.24
CA LYS A 312 12.82 -18.49 12.78
C LYS A 312 12.56 -20.00 12.77
N PRO A 313 12.39 -20.66 13.92
CA PRO A 313 12.22 -22.12 13.99
C PRO A 313 10.84 -22.54 13.49
N VAL A 314 10.80 -23.54 12.61
CA VAL A 314 9.56 -24.04 11.99
C VAL A 314 9.01 -25.20 12.82
N GLY A 315 8.04 -24.91 13.70
CA GLY A 315 7.49 -25.92 14.61
C GLY A 315 8.57 -26.65 15.39
N ASP A 316 8.32 -27.92 15.69
CA ASP A 316 9.29 -28.82 16.33
C ASP A 316 9.97 -29.77 15.33
N VAL A 317 10.21 -29.31 14.09
CA VAL A 317 10.70 -30.16 12.98
C VAL A 317 12.20 -30.02 12.68
N GLY A 318 12.93 -29.23 13.47
CA GLY A 318 14.40 -29.14 13.38
C GLY A 318 14.97 -28.29 12.23
N ILE A 319 14.18 -27.38 11.64
CA ILE A 319 14.63 -26.47 10.57
C ILE A 319 14.25 -25.01 10.85
N TYR A 320 14.93 -24.09 10.18
CA TYR A 320 14.73 -22.65 10.29
C TYR A 320 14.25 -22.04 8.97
N ALA A 321 13.21 -21.22 9.04
CA ALA A 321 12.71 -20.42 7.91
C ALA A 321 13.38 -19.04 7.86
N LYS A 322 13.33 -18.43 6.68
CA LYS A 322 13.80 -17.06 6.43
C LYS A 322 13.16 -16.06 7.41
N LYS A 323 13.99 -15.16 7.96
CA LYS A 323 13.68 -14.26 9.08
C LYS A 323 12.49 -13.32 8.83
N GLN A 324 12.35 -12.84 7.60
CA GLN A 324 11.27 -11.94 7.18
C GLN A 324 10.60 -12.54 5.95
N LEU A 325 9.38 -13.05 6.15
CA LEU A 325 8.52 -13.54 5.08
C LEU A 325 7.18 -12.80 5.20
N ARG A 326 6.75 -12.15 4.11
CA ARG A 326 5.41 -11.58 3.98
C ARG A 326 4.38 -12.72 3.86
N SER A 327 3.10 -12.44 4.10
CA SER A 327 2.03 -13.46 4.06
C SER A 327 1.94 -14.21 2.74
N GLY A 328 2.15 -13.52 1.61
CA GLY A 328 2.21 -14.14 0.28
C GLY A 328 3.39 -15.11 0.15
N GLU A 329 4.59 -14.68 0.54
CA GLU A 329 5.77 -15.55 0.52
C GLU A 329 5.58 -16.79 1.41
N ILE A 330 4.86 -16.67 2.54
CA ILE A 330 4.56 -17.81 3.41
C ILE A 330 3.58 -18.77 2.72
N LYS A 331 2.55 -18.27 2.05
CA LYS A 331 1.60 -19.08 1.27
C LYS A 331 2.32 -19.84 0.16
N ASP A 332 3.12 -19.15 -0.64
CA ASP A 332 3.94 -19.76 -1.69
C ASP A 332 4.88 -20.83 -1.11
N THR A 333 5.46 -20.56 0.07
CA THR A 333 6.29 -21.56 0.76
C THR A 333 5.48 -22.79 1.18
N CYS A 334 4.24 -22.62 1.64
CA CYS A 334 3.36 -23.74 1.98
C CYS A 334 3.02 -24.58 0.75
N ASP A 335 2.69 -23.95 -0.37
CA ASP A 335 2.37 -24.62 -1.64
C ASP A 335 3.60 -25.38 -2.18
N MET A 336 4.79 -24.77 -2.12
CA MET A 336 6.04 -25.43 -2.50
C MET A 336 6.35 -26.64 -1.61
N VAL A 337 6.17 -26.53 -0.29
CA VAL A 337 6.37 -27.65 0.64
C VAL A 337 5.47 -28.81 0.22
N VAL A 338 4.16 -28.58 0.11
CA VAL A 338 3.17 -29.62 -0.23
C VAL A 338 3.47 -30.24 -1.60
N THR A 339 3.80 -29.43 -2.60
CA THR A 339 4.15 -29.90 -3.96
C THR A 339 5.42 -30.75 -3.95
N LYS A 340 6.42 -30.42 -3.12
CA LYS A 340 7.66 -31.19 -2.99
C LYS A 340 7.43 -32.62 -2.48
N PHE A 341 6.34 -32.85 -1.74
CA PHE A 341 5.92 -34.19 -1.29
C PHE A 341 4.91 -34.85 -2.24
N GLY A 342 4.77 -34.33 -3.47
CA GLY A 342 4.04 -34.97 -4.58
C GLY A 342 2.54 -34.65 -4.64
N TYR A 343 2.05 -33.76 -3.77
CA TYR A 343 0.66 -33.32 -3.81
C TYR A 343 0.46 -32.35 -5.00
N PRO A 344 -0.71 -32.36 -5.67
CA PRO A 344 -1.01 -31.40 -6.74
C PRO A 344 -0.98 -29.93 -6.26
N GLU A 345 -0.63 -29.00 -7.14
CA GLU A 345 -0.52 -27.56 -6.81
C GLU A 345 -1.80 -26.97 -6.21
N ASP A 346 -2.99 -27.44 -6.62
CA ASP A 346 -4.29 -26.97 -6.12
C ASP A 346 -4.84 -27.75 -4.92
N SER A 347 -4.04 -28.65 -4.33
CA SER A 347 -4.51 -29.56 -3.28
C SER A 347 -4.60 -28.90 -1.90
N LEU A 348 -3.83 -27.82 -1.66
CA LEU A 348 -3.85 -27.09 -0.40
C LEU A 348 -4.94 -26.03 -0.44
N THR A 349 -5.88 -26.11 0.51
CA THR A 349 -6.89 -25.07 0.72
C THR A 349 -6.71 -24.49 2.11
N ILE A 350 -6.42 -23.19 2.18
CA ILE A 350 -6.21 -22.46 3.44
C ILE A 350 -7.51 -21.74 3.80
N LEU A 351 -7.93 -21.83 5.06
CA LEU A 351 -9.19 -21.28 5.56
C LEU A 351 -8.95 -20.31 6.74
N ASP A 352 -9.70 -19.22 6.81
CA ASP A 352 -9.76 -18.35 7.98
C ASP A 352 -10.60 -18.94 9.12
N SER A 353 -10.73 -18.19 10.23
CA SER A 353 -11.50 -18.61 11.41
C SER A 353 -13.00 -18.82 11.14
N ASN A 354 -13.50 -18.26 10.03
CA ASN A 354 -14.90 -18.36 9.61
C ASN A 354 -15.09 -19.45 8.54
N GLY A 355 -14.03 -20.19 8.19
CA GLY A 355 -14.08 -21.24 7.17
C GLY A 355 -14.02 -20.72 5.72
N VAL A 356 -13.64 -19.46 5.52
CA VAL A 356 -13.53 -18.85 4.18
C VAL A 356 -12.14 -19.09 3.61
N ARG A 357 -12.05 -19.46 2.32
CA ARG A 357 -10.78 -19.71 1.62
C ARG A 357 -9.95 -18.42 1.49
N LEU A 358 -8.64 -18.52 1.74
CA LEU A 358 -7.65 -17.43 1.71
C LEU A 358 -6.70 -17.48 0.50
#